data_AF-A0A7L2WCR0-F1
#
_entry.id   AF-A0A7L2WCR0-F1
#
_cell.length_a   1.000
_cell.length_b   1.000
_cell.length_c   1.000
_cell.angle_alpha   90.00
_cell.angle_beta   90.00
_cell.angle_gamma   90.00
#
_symmetry.space_group_name_H-M   'P 1'
#
loop_
_entity.id
_entity.type
_entity.pdbx_description
1 polymer ?
#
loop_
_entity_poly.entity_id
_entity_poly.type
_entity_poly.pdbx_seq_one_letter_code
_entity_poly.pdbx_strand_id
1 'polypeptide(L)'
;RLPSWENRRAYAALNERHSRCDAGECLCPGGREQAEEEGPWQLLLCSSCAAEGTHRRCSDLRNSAASWECDACAGLGTGKRQSMWVPLGWGQGPGKA
;
A
#
# COMPACT_ATOMS: atom_id res chain seq x y z
N ARG A 1 5.02 37.43 6.20
CA ARG A 1 4.66 36.00 6.42
C ARG A 1 5.33 35.21 5.32
N LEU A 2 6.31 34.35 5.63
CA LEU A 2 6.96 33.54 4.59
C LEU A 2 5.96 32.51 4.04
N PRO A 3 6.03 32.17 2.75
CA PRO A 3 5.31 31.05 2.17
C PRO A 3 5.55 29.76 2.96
N SER A 4 4.55 28.88 3.04
CA SER A 4 4.66 27.59 3.76
C SER A 4 5.81 26.72 3.25
N TRP A 5 6.22 26.90 1.99
CA TRP A 5 7.33 26.20 1.36
C TRP A 5 8.73 26.67 1.84
N GLU A 6 8.84 27.78 2.57
CA GLU A 6 10.11 28.22 3.17
C GLU A 6 10.22 27.87 4.66
N ASN A 7 9.17 27.23 5.23
CA ASN A 7 9.20 26.77 6.61
C ASN A 7 9.91 25.41 6.69
N ARG A 8 11.21 25.42 6.96
CA ARG A 8 12.05 24.22 7.12
C ARG A 8 11.46 23.18 8.10
N ARG A 9 10.67 23.60 9.10
CA ARG A 9 9.96 22.67 10.01
C ARG A 9 8.76 21.98 9.37
N ALA A 10 8.11 22.61 8.39
CA ALA A 10 7.02 22.00 7.63
C ALA A 10 7.52 20.89 6.68
N TYR A 11 8.77 20.97 6.21
CA TYR A 11 9.40 19.91 5.40
C TYR A 11 9.89 18.72 6.23
N ALA A 12 10.37 18.96 7.45
CA ALA A 12 10.86 17.89 8.32
C ALA A 12 9.74 16.87 8.64
N ALA A 13 8.52 17.34 8.86
CA ALA A 13 7.36 16.48 9.11
C ALA A 13 6.95 15.61 7.90
N LEU A 14 7.32 16.00 6.67
CA LEU A 14 7.10 15.18 5.47
C LEU A 14 8.11 14.04 5.35
N ASN A 15 9.20 14.08 6.14
CA ASN A 15 10.30 13.12 6.07
C ASN A 15 10.36 12.20 7.29
N GLU A 16 9.47 12.36 8.26
CA GLU A 16 9.33 11.40 9.35
C GLU A 16 8.70 10.13 8.80
N ARG A 17 9.57 9.18 8.48
CA ARG A 17 9.19 7.85 8.03
C ARG A 17 8.46 7.13 9.17
N HIS A 18 7.33 6.53 8.84
CA HIS A 18 6.57 5.70 9.78
C HIS A 18 7.51 4.65 10.42
N SER A 19 7.44 4.49 11.74
CA SER A 19 8.39 3.70 12.54
C SER A 19 7.72 2.79 13.57
N ARG A 20 6.41 2.55 13.41
CA ARG A 20 5.61 1.74 14.32
C ARG A 20 4.96 0.57 13.57
N CYS A 21 4.64 -0.49 14.30
CA CYS A 21 3.83 -1.60 13.79
C CYS A 21 2.34 -1.35 14.07
N ASP A 22 1.55 -1.31 13.00
CA ASP A 22 0.11 -1.04 12.98
C ASP A 22 -0.74 -2.31 12.90
N ALA A 23 -0.13 -3.49 12.86
CA ALA A 23 -0.86 -4.76 12.92
C ALA A 23 -1.81 -4.79 14.13
N GLY A 24 -3.01 -5.35 13.94
CA GLY A 24 -4.04 -5.41 14.98
C GLY A 24 -3.50 -5.97 16.30
N GLU A 25 -2.78 -7.09 16.21
CA GLU A 25 -1.98 -7.64 17.30
C GLU A 25 -0.48 -7.57 16.95
N CYS A 26 0.34 -7.01 17.84
CA CYS A 26 1.79 -6.97 17.66
C CYS A 26 2.43 -8.09 18.46
N LEU A 27 3.18 -8.96 17.77
CA LEU A 27 3.86 -10.12 18.35
C LEU A 27 5.32 -9.83 18.76
N CYS A 28 5.82 -8.62 18.49
CA CYS A 28 7.21 -8.26 18.77
C CYS A 28 7.46 -8.16 20.28
N PRO A 29 8.43 -8.91 20.83
CA PRO A 29 8.76 -8.82 22.26
C PRO A 29 9.26 -7.43 22.68
N GLY A 30 9.85 -6.68 21.74
CA GLY A 30 10.32 -5.31 21.98
C GLY A 30 9.22 -4.25 21.92
N GLY A 31 8.00 -4.60 21.52
CA GLY A 31 6.91 -3.65 21.32
C GLY A 31 6.81 -3.13 19.89
N ARG A 32 5.92 -2.16 19.68
CA ARG A 32 5.48 -1.74 18.34
C ARG A 32 6.48 -0.83 17.63
N GLU A 33 7.28 -0.09 18.39
CA GLU A 33 8.28 0.88 17.91
C GLU A 33 9.66 0.24 17.70
N GLN A 34 9.87 -1.00 18.16
CA GLN A 34 11.12 -1.73 17.94
C GLN A 34 11.11 -2.40 16.57
N ALA A 35 12.22 -2.27 15.84
CA ALA A 35 12.38 -2.89 14.53
C ALA A 35 13.83 -3.35 14.35
N GLU A 36 13.98 -4.56 13.80
CA GLU A 36 15.27 -5.07 13.33
C GLU A 36 15.58 -4.51 11.93
N GLU A 37 16.86 -4.49 11.56
CA GLU A 37 17.26 -4.16 10.18
C GLU A 37 16.79 -5.25 9.20
N GLU A 38 16.96 -6.51 9.58
CA GLU A 38 16.52 -7.70 8.85
C GLU A 38 15.96 -8.74 9.81
N GLY A 39 15.06 -9.59 9.30
CA GLY A 39 14.53 -10.73 10.06
C GLY A 39 13.04 -10.64 10.40
N PRO A 40 12.57 -11.42 11.39
CA PRO A 40 11.15 -11.53 11.74
C PRO A 40 10.54 -10.21 12.23
N TRP A 41 11.35 -9.36 12.87
CA TRP A 41 10.92 -8.08 13.42
C TRP A 41 11.40 -6.90 12.57
N GLN A 42 11.83 -7.15 11.33
CA GLN A 42 11.99 -6.09 10.35
C GLN A 42 10.65 -5.37 10.12
N LEU A 43 10.67 -4.05 10.21
CA LEU A 43 9.51 -3.21 9.92
C LEU A 43 9.43 -2.92 8.42
N LEU A 44 8.36 -3.43 7.79
CA LEU A 44 8.00 -3.16 6.41
C LEU A 44 6.95 -2.06 6.36
N LEU A 45 7.19 -1.04 5.55
CA LEU A 45 6.21 0.00 5.27
C LEU A 45 5.38 -0.37 4.07
N CYS A 46 4.14 0.10 4.05
CA CYS A 46 3.29 -0.06 2.88
C CYS A 46 3.99 0.56 1.65
N SER A 47 4.20 -0.24 0.60
CA SER A 47 4.88 0.23 -0.62
C SER A 47 4.14 1.36 -1.35
N SER A 48 2.85 1.52 -1.06
CA SER A 48 1.96 2.44 -1.77
C SER A 48 1.76 3.78 -1.03
N CYS A 49 1.60 3.75 0.30
CA CYS A 49 1.36 4.98 1.08
C CYS A 49 2.48 5.33 2.06
N ALA A 50 3.32 4.37 2.46
CA ALA A 50 4.32 4.48 3.53
C ALA A 50 3.79 5.03 4.88
N ALA A 51 2.47 5.19 5.03
CA ALA A 51 1.82 5.77 6.19
C ALA A 51 1.56 4.74 7.31
N GLU A 52 1.58 3.46 6.94
CA GLU A 52 1.43 2.32 7.84
C GLU A 52 2.64 1.40 7.74
N GLY A 53 2.93 0.70 8.84
CA GLY A 53 3.98 -0.29 8.92
C GLY A 53 3.53 -1.59 9.59
N THR A 54 4.16 -2.70 9.24
CA THR A 54 4.02 -3.98 9.95
C THR A 54 5.37 -4.64 10.14
N HIS A 55 5.54 -5.36 11.25
CA HIS A 55 6.60 -6.36 11.31
C HIS A 55 6.28 -7.49 10.33
N ARG A 56 7.33 -8.11 9.79
CA ARG A 56 7.20 -9.27 8.89
C ARG A 56 6.33 -10.37 9.50
N ARG A 57 6.60 -10.74 10.76
CA ARG A 57 5.81 -11.77 11.49
C ARG A 57 4.40 -11.34 11.87
N CYS A 58 4.16 -10.05 12.10
CA CYS A 58 2.82 -9.57 12.48
C CYS A 58 1.83 -9.57 11.31
N SER A 59 2.32 -9.69 10.07
CA SER A 59 1.51 -9.82 8.85
C SER A 59 1.76 -11.16 8.12
N ASP A 60 2.29 -12.17 8.81
CA ASP A 60 2.56 -13.51 8.25
C ASP A 60 3.33 -13.52 6.92
N LEU A 61 4.24 -12.55 6.75
CA LEU A 61 5.02 -12.41 5.53
C LEU A 61 6.16 -13.43 5.50
N ARG A 62 6.33 -14.08 4.35
CA ARG A 62 7.47 -14.96 4.09
C ARG A 62 8.78 -14.18 4.15
N ASN A 63 9.89 -14.83 4.53
CA ASN A 63 11.23 -14.21 4.50
C ASN A 63 11.65 -13.73 3.11
N SER A 64 11.10 -14.32 2.04
CA SER A 64 11.36 -13.90 0.66
C SER A 64 10.51 -12.73 0.18
N ALA A 65 9.50 -12.30 0.95
CA ALA A 65 8.68 -11.16 0.57
C ALA A 65 9.51 -9.87 0.70
N ALA A 66 9.61 -9.12 -0.40
CA ALA A 66 10.35 -7.86 -0.45
C ALA A 66 9.46 -6.63 -0.19
N SER A 67 8.14 -6.77 -0.32
CA SER A 67 7.18 -5.69 -0.15
C SER A 67 5.93 -6.16 0.61
N TRP A 68 5.21 -5.19 1.15
CA TRP A 68 3.93 -5.35 1.83
C TRP A 68 3.04 -4.15 1.52
N GLU A 69 1.73 -4.35 1.49
CA GLU A 69 0.73 -3.31 1.38
C GLU A 69 -0.26 -3.42 2.54
N CYS A 70 -0.65 -2.28 3.13
CA CYS A 70 -1.69 -2.25 4.14
C CYS A 70 -3.06 -2.56 3.53
N ASP A 71 -4.04 -2.92 4.36
CA ASP A 71 -5.38 -3.30 3.91
C ASP A 71 -6.10 -2.21 3.11
N ALA A 72 -5.79 -0.93 3.38
CA ALA A 72 -6.35 0.19 2.62
C ALA A 72 -5.77 0.29 1.19
N CYS A 73 -4.54 -0.18 0.97
CA CYS A 73 -3.88 -0.18 -0.33
C CYS A 73 -4.06 -1.51 -1.07
N ALA A 74 -4.00 -2.63 -0.34
CA ALA A 74 -4.24 -3.97 -0.85
C ALA A 74 -5.70 -4.10 -1.30
N GLY A 75 -5.93 -4.39 -2.58
CA GLY A 75 -7.29 -4.49 -3.15
C GLY A 75 -7.79 -3.24 -3.87
N LEU A 76 -7.11 -2.10 -3.77
CA LEU A 76 -7.17 -1.05 -4.81
C LEU A 76 -6.39 -1.46 -6.07
N GLY A 77 -5.76 -2.64 -6.03
CA GLY A 77 -5.10 -3.28 -7.14
C GLY A 77 -5.98 -3.18 -8.38
N THR A 78 -5.51 -2.37 -9.33
CA THR A 78 -5.81 -2.34 -10.76
C THR A 78 -6.55 -3.59 -11.30
N GLY A 79 -7.80 -3.74 -10.90
CA GLY A 79 -8.69 -4.77 -11.36
C GLY A 79 -9.12 -4.37 -12.75
N LYS A 80 -8.51 -5.00 -13.74
CA LYS A 80 -8.93 -5.11 -15.15
C LYS A 80 -10.31 -4.48 -15.36
N ARG A 81 -10.35 -3.37 -16.11
CA ARG A 81 -11.56 -2.92 -16.83
C ARG A 81 -12.30 -4.19 -17.25
N GLN A 82 -13.50 -4.40 -16.73
CA GLN A 82 -14.33 -5.49 -17.19
C GLN A 82 -14.37 -5.31 -18.70
N SER A 83 -13.81 -6.26 -19.43
CA SER A 83 -14.08 -6.36 -20.85
C SER A 83 -15.59 -6.49 -20.89
N MET A 84 -16.28 -5.42 -21.27
CA MET A 84 -17.64 -5.52 -21.74
C MET A 84 -17.53 -6.34 -23.01
N TRP A 85 -17.50 -7.66 -22.83
CA TRP A 85 -17.88 -8.61 -23.83
C TRP A 85 -19.33 -8.28 -24.15
N VAL A 86 -19.50 -7.45 -25.17
CA VAL A 86 -20.73 -7.40 -25.96
C VAL A 86 -20.65 -8.60 -26.90
N PRO A 87 -21.47 -9.65 -26.70
CA PRO A 87 -21.63 -10.64 -27.73
C PRO A 87 -22.39 -10.00 -28.90
N LEU A 88 -21.68 -9.93 -30.02
CA LEU A 88 -22.15 -10.12 -31.40
C LEU A 88 -23.64 -9.79 -31.68
N GLY A 89 -23.85 -8.67 -32.36
CA GLY A 89 -24.94 -8.49 -33.31
C GLY A 89 -24.37 -8.10 -34.66
N TRP A 90 -23.99 -9.11 -35.45
CA TRP A 90 -23.55 -8.97 -36.85
C TRP A 90 -24.57 -8.19 -37.70
N GLY A 91 -24.07 -7.37 -38.63
CA GLY A 91 -24.88 -6.69 -39.61
C GLY A 91 -25.29 -7.56 -40.80
N GLN A 92 -26.42 -7.25 -41.42
CA GLN A 92 -26.71 -7.45 -42.85
C GLN A 92 -27.94 -6.58 -43.24
N GLY A 93 -27.87 -5.83 -44.35
CA GLY A 93 -28.95 -4.98 -44.91
C GLY A 93 -30.12 -5.78 -45.53
N PRO A 94 -30.88 -5.30 -46.56
CA PRO A 94 -30.94 -4.01 -47.23
C PRO A 94 -32.37 -3.38 -47.26
N GLY A 95 -32.49 -2.22 -47.90
CA GLY A 95 -33.66 -1.34 -47.94
C GLY A 95 -34.96 -1.94 -48.50
N LYS A 96 -36.06 -1.23 -48.21
CA LYS A 96 -37.35 -1.20 -48.91
C LYS A 96 -38.29 -0.23 -48.20
N ALA A 97 -38.60 0.88 -48.87
CA ALA A 97 -39.90 1.52 -49.00
C ALA A 97 -39.75 2.71 -49.95
#